data_AF-A0A0F9MN46-F1
#
_entry.id   AF-A0A0F9MN46-F1
#
_cell.length_a   1.000
_cell.length_b   1.000
_cell.length_c   1.000
_cell.angle_alpha   90.00
_cell.angle_beta   90.00
_cell.angle_gamma   90.00
#
_symmetry.space_group_name_H-M   'P 1'
#
loop_
_entity.id
_entity.type
_entity.pdbx_description
1 polymer ?
#
loop_
_entity_poly.entity_id
_entity_poly.type
_entity_poly.pdbx_seq_one_letter_code
_entity_poly.pdbx_strand_id
1 'polypeptide(L)'
;VQRYLDFLGIENFEVNPQREIISMHMKSKSAPISINIADSGFGTSQIFPIILEGLRMEMGDTLILEQPEIHLHPKMQMQMADFFVALVKSKKRVLVETHSDHIIYRLVRRIIEDKIDPDLIKIYFIKPTEDGSTYEEIKIDKIKGIIKWPKDFFDQGASEQEKIIKASFEKSKILREKND
;
A
#
# COMPACT_ATOMS: atom_id res chain seq x y z
N VAL A 1 -7.68 -11.91 -14.26
CA VAL A 1 -8.02 -10.47 -14.19
C VAL A 1 -9.14 -10.22 -13.18
N GLN A 2 -10.37 -10.70 -13.41
CA GLN A 2 -11.53 -10.53 -12.50
C GLN A 2 -11.21 -10.71 -11.01
N ARG A 3 -10.66 -11.86 -10.61
CA ARG A 3 -10.32 -12.17 -9.21
C ARG A 3 -9.44 -11.11 -8.53
N TYR A 4 -8.49 -10.52 -9.25
CA TYR A 4 -7.57 -9.52 -8.69
C TYR A 4 -8.23 -8.15 -8.60
N LEU A 5 -9.10 -7.81 -9.55
CA LEU A 5 -9.91 -6.59 -9.50
C LEU A 5 -10.89 -6.63 -8.32
N ASP A 6 -11.60 -7.75 -8.13
CA ASP A 6 -12.49 -7.94 -6.98
C ASP A 6 -11.72 -7.82 -5.65
N PHE A 7 -10.52 -8.43 -5.58
CA PHE A 7 -9.65 -8.35 -4.40
C PHE A 7 -9.24 -6.91 -4.06
N LEU A 8 -9.13 -6.03 -5.05
CA LEU A 8 -8.77 -4.62 -4.91
C LEU A 8 -9.99 -3.71 -4.68
N GLY A 9 -11.19 -4.28 -4.54
CA GLY A 9 -12.44 -3.54 -4.35
C GLY A 9 -13.04 -3.00 -5.66
N ILE A 10 -12.51 -3.41 -6.81
CA ILE A 10 -13.03 -3.10 -8.14
C ILE A 10 -14.01 -4.21 -8.53
N GLU A 11 -15.22 -4.13 -8.00
CA GLU A 11 -16.29 -5.13 -8.20
C GLU A 11 -17.27 -4.69 -9.30
N ASN A 12 -18.04 -5.65 -9.85
CA ASN A 12 -19.12 -5.44 -10.82
C ASN A 12 -18.72 -4.65 -12.08
N PHE A 13 -17.60 -5.01 -12.70
CA PHE A 13 -17.14 -4.33 -13.91
C PHE A 13 -17.53 -5.06 -15.20
N GLU A 14 -17.78 -4.29 -16.26
CA GLU A 14 -17.96 -4.77 -17.63
C GLU A 14 -16.88 -4.17 -18.54
N VAL A 15 -16.24 -5.03 -19.34
CA VAL A 15 -15.21 -4.64 -20.31
C VAL A 15 -15.84 -4.60 -21.70
N ASN A 16 -15.82 -3.43 -22.35
CA ASN A 16 -16.32 -3.29 -23.71
C ASN A 16 -15.19 -2.88 -24.66
N PRO A 17 -14.63 -3.84 -25.45
CA PRO A 17 -13.57 -3.56 -26.39
C PRO A 17 -14.12 -2.89 -27.66
N GLN A 18 -13.76 -1.62 -27.90
CA GLN A 18 -14.06 -0.90 -29.14
C GLN A 18 -12.79 -0.70 -29.95
N ARG A 19 -12.51 -1.62 -30.90
CA ARG A 19 -11.44 -1.67 -31.94
C ARG A 19 -10.00 -1.29 -31.54
N GLU A 20 -9.77 -0.25 -30.73
CA GLU A 20 -8.49 0.17 -30.15
C GLU A 20 -8.59 0.71 -28.70
N ILE A 21 -9.81 0.89 -28.15
CA ILE A 21 -10.04 1.44 -26.81
C ILE A 21 -10.72 0.39 -25.93
N ILE A 22 -10.13 0.13 -24.76
CA ILE A 22 -10.75 -0.67 -23.71
C ILE A 22 -11.44 0.29 -22.74
N SER A 23 -12.77 0.26 -22.72
CA SER A 23 -13.56 0.97 -21.71
C SER A 23 -14.01 -0.01 -20.63
N MET A 24 -13.83 0.38 -19.37
CA MET A 24 -14.29 -0.41 -18.23
C MET A 24 -15.26 0.42 -17.40
N HIS A 25 -16.41 -0.16 -17.10
CA HIS A 25 -17.40 0.49 -16.27
C HIS A 25 -17.67 -0.35 -15.03
N MET A 26 -17.76 0.27 -13.88
CA MET A 26 -18.17 -0.34 -12.62
C MET A 26 -19.60 0.05 -12.29
N LYS A 27 -20.43 -0.92 -11.91
CA LYS A 27 -21.76 -0.64 -11.37
C LYS A 27 -21.66 -0.22 -9.91
N SER A 28 -22.24 0.92 -9.57
CA SER A 28 -22.33 1.38 -8.18
C SER A 28 -23.18 0.41 -7.36
N LYS A 29 -22.73 0.11 -6.13
CA LYS A 29 -23.52 -0.70 -5.18
C LYS A 29 -24.72 0.07 -4.63
N SER A 30 -24.66 1.40 -4.64
CA SER A 30 -25.62 2.29 -3.96
C SER A 30 -26.67 2.87 -4.90
N ALA A 31 -26.46 2.80 -6.22
CA ALA A 31 -27.35 3.34 -7.22
C ALA A 31 -27.22 2.55 -8.53
N PRO A 32 -28.28 2.45 -9.37
CA PRO A 32 -28.25 1.74 -10.64
C PRO A 32 -27.53 2.55 -11.73
N ILE A 33 -26.33 3.03 -11.42
CA ILE A 33 -25.47 3.80 -12.32
C ILE A 33 -24.20 3.00 -12.62
N SER A 34 -23.76 3.09 -13.86
CA SER A 34 -22.49 2.54 -14.34
C SER A 34 -21.51 3.69 -14.50
N ILE A 35 -20.36 3.62 -13.84
CA ILE A 35 -19.35 4.68 -13.83
C ILE A 35 -18.11 4.13 -14.52
N ASN A 36 -17.56 4.86 -15.49
CA ASN A 36 -16.28 4.47 -16.09
C ASN A 36 -15.21 4.45 -14.99
N ILE A 37 -14.30 3.47 -15.00
CA ILE A 37 -13.18 3.42 -14.05
C ILE A 37 -12.33 4.70 -14.13
N ALA A 38 -12.25 5.34 -15.30
CA ALA A 38 -11.61 6.65 -15.46
C ALA A 38 -12.32 7.76 -14.67
N ASP A 39 -13.63 7.64 -14.46
CA ASP A 39 -14.50 8.64 -13.86
C ASP A 39 -14.88 8.31 -12.39
N SER A 40 -14.45 7.15 -11.86
CA SER A 40 -14.85 6.66 -10.52
C SER A 40 -14.01 7.24 -9.36
N GLY A 41 -13.04 8.10 -9.68
CA GLY A 41 -12.12 8.75 -8.74
C GLY A 41 -10.66 8.49 -9.12
N PHE A 42 -9.78 9.47 -8.90
CA PHE A 42 -8.38 9.46 -9.37
C PHE A 42 -7.55 8.22 -8.93
N GLY A 43 -7.87 7.58 -7.81
CA GLY A 43 -7.12 6.43 -7.32
C GLY A 43 -7.41 5.10 -8.06
N THR A 44 -8.67 4.83 -8.42
CA THR A 44 -9.06 3.56 -9.06
C THR A 44 -8.57 3.44 -10.50
N SER A 45 -8.40 4.56 -11.21
CA SER A 45 -7.86 4.57 -12.57
C SER A 45 -6.35 4.35 -12.63
N GLN A 46 -5.59 4.78 -11.61
CA GLN A 46 -4.13 4.62 -11.56
C GLN A 46 -3.69 3.19 -11.23
N ILE A 47 -4.47 2.45 -10.43
CA ILE A 47 -4.08 1.08 -10.06
C ILE A 47 -4.31 0.07 -11.19
N PHE A 48 -5.22 0.35 -12.11
CA PHE A 48 -5.56 -0.60 -13.17
C PHE A 48 -4.38 -0.95 -14.09
N PRO A 49 -3.61 0.02 -14.64
CA PRO A 49 -2.40 -0.28 -15.41
C PRO A 49 -1.42 -1.17 -14.65
N ILE A 50 -1.23 -0.90 -13.35
CA ILE A 50 -0.33 -1.69 -12.48
C ILE A 50 -0.77 -3.16 -12.41
N ILE A 51 -2.08 -3.38 -12.21
CA ILE A 51 -2.64 -4.73 -12.16
C ILE A 51 -2.50 -5.42 -13.51
N LEU A 52 -2.86 -4.72 -14.59
CA LEU A 52 -2.83 -5.26 -15.94
C LEU A 52 -1.40 -5.70 -16.29
N GLU A 53 -0.41 -4.83 -16.09
CA GLU A 53 0.98 -5.15 -16.35
C GLU A 53 1.47 -6.31 -15.47
N GLY A 54 1.21 -6.27 -14.16
CA GLY A 54 1.56 -7.36 -13.26
C GLY A 54 0.98 -8.71 -13.69
N LEU A 55 -0.24 -8.72 -14.25
CA LEU A 55 -0.88 -9.93 -14.77
C LEU A 55 -0.31 -10.39 -16.12
N ARG A 56 0.10 -9.46 -16.99
CA ARG A 56 0.69 -9.77 -18.31
C ARG A 56 2.13 -10.25 -18.23
N MET A 57 2.89 -9.82 -17.22
CA MET A 57 4.29 -10.21 -17.03
C MET A 57 4.49 -11.73 -17.03
N GLU A 58 5.62 -12.16 -17.57
CA GLU A 58 6.09 -13.54 -17.52
C GLU A 58 6.97 -13.77 -16.28
N MET A 59 7.38 -15.03 -16.07
CA MET A 59 8.30 -15.38 -15.01
C MET A 59 9.65 -14.69 -15.23
N GLY A 60 10.19 -14.06 -14.19
CA GLY A 60 11.45 -13.33 -14.25
C GLY A 60 11.31 -11.87 -14.68
N ASP A 61 10.16 -11.41 -15.20
CA ASP A 61 9.96 -9.99 -15.51
C ASP A 61 9.99 -9.11 -14.25
N THR A 62 10.33 -7.84 -14.42
CA THR A 62 10.39 -6.84 -13.35
C THR A 62 9.37 -5.73 -13.59
N LEU A 63 8.49 -5.52 -12.60
CA LEU A 63 7.62 -4.35 -12.53
C LEU A 63 8.33 -3.25 -11.72
N ILE A 64 8.50 -2.06 -12.30
CA ILE A 64 9.11 -0.91 -11.63
C ILE A 64 8.04 0.16 -11.48
N LEU A 65 7.85 0.66 -10.26
CA LEU A 65 6.79 1.61 -9.93
C LEU A 65 7.37 2.76 -9.10
N GLU A 66 7.06 3.98 -9.49
CA GLU A 66 7.35 5.19 -8.73
C GLU A 66 6.06 5.67 -8.06
N GLN A 67 6.09 5.75 -6.72
CA GLN A 67 5.01 6.28 -5.88
C GLN A 67 3.60 5.80 -6.28
N PRO A 68 3.37 4.47 -6.42
CA PRO A 68 2.10 3.94 -6.91
C PRO A 68 0.93 4.19 -5.95
N GLU A 69 1.18 4.69 -4.74
CA GLU A 69 0.19 5.03 -3.71
C GLU A 69 -0.50 6.38 -3.89
N ILE A 70 -0.02 7.25 -4.78
CA ILE A 70 -0.54 8.62 -4.90
C ILE A 70 -2.04 8.58 -5.22
N HIS A 71 -2.82 9.36 -4.47
CA HIS A 71 -4.29 9.42 -4.57
C HIS A 71 -5.03 8.10 -4.28
N LEU A 72 -4.34 7.05 -3.80
CA LEU A 72 -4.99 5.82 -3.35
C LEU A 72 -5.42 5.92 -1.89
N HIS A 73 -6.62 5.43 -1.62
CA HIS A 73 -7.07 5.21 -0.25
C HIS A 73 -6.13 4.21 0.46
N PRO A 74 -5.77 4.41 1.74
CA PRO A 74 -4.92 3.51 2.53
C PRO A 74 -5.23 2.02 2.39
N LYS A 75 -6.51 1.67 2.37
CA LYS A 75 -6.99 0.29 2.14
C LYS A 75 -6.47 -0.30 0.83
N MET A 76 -6.51 0.47 -0.27
CA MET A 76 -6.05 0.04 -1.58
C MET A 76 -4.52 -0.08 -1.62
N GLN A 77 -3.80 0.80 -0.92
CA GLN A 77 -2.35 0.70 -0.78
C GLN A 77 -1.94 -0.64 -0.12
N MET A 78 -2.64 -1.05 0.95
CA MET A 78 -2.42 -2.37 1.56
C MET A 78 -2.78 -3.54 0.61
N GLN A 79 -3.87 -3.42 -0.15
CA GLN A 79 -4.24 -4.47 -1.13
C GLN A 79 -3.22 -4.54 -2.27
N MET A 80 -2.64 -3.41 -2.68
CA MET A 80 -1.55 -3.37 -3.66
C MET A 80 -0.29 -4.07 -3.15
N ALA A 81 0.07 -3.90 -1.88
CA ALA A 81 1.15 -4.66 -1.26
C ALA A 81 0.91 -6.19 -1.31
N ASP A 82 -0.33 -6.63 -1.06
CA ASP A 82 -0.71 -8.05 -1.20
C ASP A 82 -0.62 -8.53 -2.66
N PHE A 83 -0.92 -7.66 -3.63
CA PHE A 83 -0.72 -7.96 -5.04
C PHE A 83 0.76 -8.15 -5.39
N PHE A 84 1.66 -7.29 -4.89
CA PHE A 84 3.10 -7.45 -5.08
C PHE A 84 3.61 -8.79 -4.51
N VAL A 85 3.14 -9.19 -3.32
CA VAL A 85 3.43 -10.50 -2.73
C VAL A 85 3.00 -11.64 -3.67
N ALA A 86 1.84 -11.53 -4.31
CA ALA A 86 1.36 -12.52 -5.28
C ALA A 86 2.24 -12.59 -6.54
N LEU A 87 2.72 -11.44 -7.03
CA LEU A 87 3.66 -11.40 -8.16
C LEU A 87 4.98 -12.09 -7.81
N VAL A 88 5.57 -11.76 -6.66
CA VAL A 88 6.84 -12.34 -6.20
C VAL A 88 6.73 -13.86 -6.03
N LYS A 89 5.63 -14.36 -5.46
CA LYS A 89 5.35 -15.81 -5.37
C LYS A 89 5.22 -16.49 -6.73
N SER A 90 4.81 -15.74 -7.75
CA SER A 90 4.75 -16.20 -9.14
C SER A 90 6.10 -16.09 -9.85
N LYS A 91 7.20 -15.92 -9.09
CA LYS A 91 8.58 -15.77 -9.57
C LYS A 91 8.78 -14.54 -10.47
N LYS A 92 8.03 -13.47 -10.21
CA LYS A 92 8.18 -12.14 -10.82
C LYS A 92 8.95 -11.22 -9.87
N ARG A 93 9.46 -10.11 -10.38
CA ARG A 93 10.21 -9.11 -9.61
C ARG A 93 9.42 -7.80 -9.54
N VAL A 94 9.50 -7.12 -8.40
CA VAL A 94 8.84 -5.83 -8.19
C VAL A 94 9.82 -4.90 -7.52
N LEU A 95 9.99 -3.70 -8.06
CA LEU A 95 10.76 -2.59 -7.48
C LEU A 95 9.82 -1.40 -7.33
N VAL A 96 9.67 -0.90 -6.11
CA VAL A 96 8.71 0.15 -5.79
C VAL A 96 9.43 1.23 -4.99
N GLU A 97 9.35 2.47 -5.47
CA GLU A 97 9.56 3.64 -4.63
C GLU A 97 8.22 3.99 -3.95
N THR A 98 8.23 4.19 -2.63
CA THR A 98 7.01 4.52 -1.91
C THR A 98 7.29 5.34 -0.65
N HIS A 99 6.36 6.25 -0.35
CA HIS A 99 6.21 6.96 0.91
C HIS A 99 5.00 6.45 1.71
N SER A 100 4.40 5.32 1.30
CA SER A 100 3.28 4.71 2.00
C SER A 100 3.75 3.84 3.17
N ASP A 101 3.48 4.30 4.39
CA ASP A 101 3.60 3.47 5.59
C ASP A 101 2.66 2.25 5.53
N HIS A 102 1.47 2.39 4.93
CA HIS A 102 0.52 1.30 4.74
C HIS A 102 1.06 0.13 3.90
N ILE A 103 1.81 0.40 2.83
CA ILE A 103 2.47 -0.65 2.04
C ILE A 103 3.50 -1.38 2.90
N ILE A 104 4.37 -0.63 3.57
CA ILE A 104 5.45 -1.19 4.40
C ILE A 104 4.89 -2.03 5.54
N TYR A 105 3.94 -1.49 6.31
CA TYR A 105 3.29 -2.22 7.41
C TYR A 105 2.57 -3.48 6.92
N ARG A 106 1.96 -3.42 5.72
CA ARG A 106 1.32 -4.61 5.15
C ARG A 106 2.33 -5.69 4.79
N LEU A 107 3.46 -5.34 4.18
CA LEU A 107 4.53 -6.29 3.87
C LEU A 107 5.11 -6.93 5.13
N VAL A 108 5.44 -6.11 6.14
CA VAL A 108 5.92 -6.58 7.45
C VAL A 108 4.92 -7.55 8.08
N ARG A 109 3.63 -7.21 8.08
CA ARG A 109 2.57 -8.09 8.57
C ARG A 109 2.53 -9.41 7.79
N ARG A 110 2.67 -9.40 6.47
CA ARG A 110 2.68 -10.64 5.66
C ARG A 110 3.88 -11.53 5.92
N ILE A 111 5.02 -10.95 6.27
CA ILE A 111 6.20 -11.71 6.73
C ILE A 111 5.89 -12.39 8.06
N ILE A 112 5.35 -11.66 9.04
CA ILE A 112 5.03 -12.19 10.38
C ILE A 112 3.93 -13.27 10.33
N GLU A 113 2.97 -13.15 9.42
CA GLU A 113 1.90 -14.14 9.21
C GLU A 113 2.35 -15.37 8.38
N ASP A 114 3.65 -15.54 8.14
CA ASP A 114 4.23 -16.60 7.29
C ASP A 114 3.62 -16.65 5.88
N LYS A 115 3.17 -15.50 5.36
CA LYS A 115 2.62 -15.40 4.00
C LYS A 115 3.69 -15.18 2.96
N ILE A 116 4.89 -14.71 3.31
CA ILE A 116 6.01 -14.56 2.40
C ILE A 116 7.32 -14.71 3.17
N ASP A 117 8.32 -15.32 2.53
CA ASP A 117 9.66 -15.40 3.13
C ASP A 117 10.29 -14.00 3.18
N PRO A 118 10.78 -13.52 4.34
CA PRO A 118 11.46 -12.23 4.43
C PRO A 118 12.66 -12.12 3.48
N ASP A 119 13.30 -13.22 3.09
CA ASP A 119 14.44 -13.16 2.15
C ASP A 119 14.03 -12.70 0.74
N LEU A 120 12.73 -12.77 0.42
CA LEU A 120 12.17 -12.29 -0.84
C LEU A 120 11.85 -10.78 -0.81
N ILE A 121 11.99 -10.10 0.32
CA ILE A 121 11.66 -8.69 0.49
C ILE A 121 12.87 -7.93 1.01
N LYS A 122 13.24 -6.87 0.29
CA LYS A 122 14.27 -5.91 0.72
C LYS A 122 13.68 -4.51 0.76
N ILE A 123 13.89 -3.82 1.87
CA ILE A 123 13.42 -2.45 2.08
C ILE A 123 14.64 -1.59 2.35
N TYR A 124 14.78 -0.52 1.57
CA TYR A 124 15.84 0.47 1.72
C TYR A 124 15.22 1.83 2.01
N PHE A 125 15.68 2.47 3.07
CA PHE A 125 15.30 3.84 3.37
C PHE A 125 16.36 4.79 2.84
N ILE A 126 15.95 5.67 1.94
CA ILE A 126 16.82 6.67 1.30
C ILE A 126 16.81 7.94 2.14
N LYS A 127 18.00 8.48 2.44
CA LYS A 127 18.20 9.72 3.20
C LYS A 127 19.04 10.72 2.39
N PRO A 128 18.67 12.00 2.36
CA PRO A 128 19.53 13.03 1.78
C PRO A 128 20.77 13.26 2.68
N THR A 129 21.90 13.57 2.04
CA THR A 129 23.17 13.93 2.67
C THR A 129 23.78 15.13 1.93
N GLU A 130 24.78 15.80 2.50
CA GLU A 130 25.45 16.95 1.84
C GLU A 130 26.00 16.58 0.45
N ASP A 131 26.49 15.35 0.26
CA ASP A 131 27.04 14.85 -1.00
C ASP A 131 26.03 14.11 -1.90
N GLY A 132 24.73 14.17 -1.59
CA GLY A 132 23.69 13.50 -2.39
C GLY A 132 22.70 12.68 -1.57
N SER A 133 22.66 11.36 -1.78
CA SER A 133 21.75 10.46 -1.04
C SER A 133 22.45 9.18 -0.61
N THR A 134 22.14 8.74 0.61
CA THR A 134 22.57 7.46 1.17
C THR A 134 21.36 6.57 1.41
N TYR A 135 21.60 5.28 1.65
CA TYR A 135 20.54 4.33 1.95
C TYR A 135 20.88 3.49 3.19
N GLU A 136 19.83 3.08 3.91
CA GLU A 136 19.90 2.15 5.04
C GLU A 136 18.96 0.97 4.77
N GLU A 137 19.47 -0.27 4.82
CA GLU A 137 18.62 -1.46 4.72
C GLU A 137 17.81 -1.63 6.02
N ILE A 138 16.49 -1.72 5.88
CA ILE A 138 15.59 -2.02 6.98
C ILE A 138 15.42 -3.53 7.09
N LYS A 139 15.92 -4.09 8.18
CA LYS A 139 15.80 -5.53 8.47
C LYS A 139 14.46 -5.84 9.14
N ILE A 140 13.80 -6.87 8.62
CA ILE A 140 12.52 -7.36 9.12
C ILE A 140 12.74 -8.71 9.80
N ASP A 141 12.38 -8.80 11.07
CA ASP A 141 12.34 -10.03 11.85
C ASP A 141 11.01 -10.76 11.66
N LYS A 142 11.07 -12.10 11.63
CA LYS A 142 9.88 -12.95 11.45
C LYS A 142 8.86 -12.85 12.59
N ILE A 143 9.27 -12.38 13.78
CA ILE A 143 8.41 -12.30 14.96
C ILE A 143 8.19 -10.84 15.37
N LYS A 144 9.26 -10.05 15.42
CA LYS A 144 9.25 -8.67 15.95
C LYS A 144 8.89 -7.63 14.90
N GLY A 145 8.84 -7.99 13.60
CA GLY A 145 8.69 -7.03 12.52
C GLY A 145 9.97 -6.20 12.35
N ILE A 146 9.85 -4.89 12.14
CA ILE A 146 11.04 -4.04 11.97
C ILE A 146 11.75 -3.85 13.31
N ILE A 147 12.98 -4.38 13.42
CA ILE A 147 13.76 -4.39 14.66
C ILE A 147 14.28 -2.99 15.00
N LYS A 148 14.75 -2.27 13.98
CA LYS A 148 15.34 -0.94 14.13
C LYS A 148 14.73 -0.02 13.08
N TRP A 149 13.83 0.83 13.54
CA TRP A 149 13.26 1.89 12.73
C TRP A 149 14.31 2.98 12.52
N PRO A 150 14.64 3.36 11.27
CA PRO A 150 15.46 4.53 11.03
C PRO A 150 14.76 5.77 11.60
N LYS A 151 15.54 6.72 12.10
CA LYS A 151 15.01 8.04 12.49
C LYS A 151 14.28 8.66 11.29
N ASP A 152 13.11 9.24 11.54
CA ASP A 152 12.22 9.85 10.54
C ASP A 152 11.53 8.86 9.56
N PHE A 153 11.64 7.55 9.78
CA PHE A 153 10.94 6.52 9.00
C PHE A 153 9.56 6.23 9.60
N PHE A 154 8.52 6.91 9.10
CA PHE A 154 7.11 6.67 9.43
C PHE A 154 6.74 6.70 10.94
N ASP A 155 7.53 7.41 11.74
CA ASP A 155 7.37 7.54 13.19
C ASP A 155 6.27 8.53 13.59
N GLN A 156 5.90 9.45 12.69
CA GLN A 156 5.02 10.57 12.99
C GLN A 156 3.62 10.13 13.42
N GLY A 157 3.02 9.15 12.72
CA GLY A 157 1.67 8.69 13.01
C GLY A 157 1.58 8.05 14.41
N ALA A 158 2.34 6.98 14.66
CA ALA A 158 2.32 6.30 15.97
C ALA A 158 2.66 7.26 17.13
N SER A 159 3.67 8.12 16.96
CA SER A 159 4.05 9.16 17.92
C SER A 159 2.88 10.10 18.23
N GLU A 160 2.17 10.56 17.20
CA GLU A 160 1.09 11.52 17.39
C GLU A 160 -0.09 10.90 18.14
N GLN A 161 -0.45 9.64 17.87
CA GLN A 161 -1.55 9.00 18.60
C GLN A 161 -1.16 8.78 20.06
N GLU A 162 0.10 8.44 20.34
CA GLU A 162 0.61 8.34 21.71
C GLU A 162 0.51 9.70 22.44
N LYS A 163 0.89 10.80 21.79
CA LYS A 163 0.75 12.15 22.37
C LYS A 163 -0.70 12.52 22.62
N ILE A 164 -1.61 12.21 21.69
CA ILE A 164 -3.05 12.45 21.85
C ILE A 164 -3.58 11.70 23.08
N ILE A 165 -3.20 10.42 23.23
CA ILE A 165 -3.60 9.61 24.37
C ILE A 165 -3.07 10.21 25.67
N LYS A 166 -1.79 10.59 25.73
CA LYS A 166 -1.19 11.24 26.92
C LYS A 166 -1.90 12.55 27.27
N ALA A 167 -2.11 13.42 26.29
CA ALA A 167 -2.81 14.69 26.47
C ALA A 167 -4.26 14.49 26.95
N SER A 168 -4.94 13.45 26.45
CA SER A 168 -6.28 13.07 26.90
C SER A 168 -6.29 12.66 28.37
N PHE A 169 -5.35 11.79 28.79
CA PHE A 169 -5.23 11.36 30.18
C PHE A 169 -4.93 12.52 31.14
N GLU A 170 -3.98 13.39 30.78
CA GLU A 170 -3.63 14.58 31.60
C GLU A 170 -4.83 15.51 31.77
N LYS A 171 -5.55 15.79 30.67
CA LYS A 171 -6.75 16.63 30.70
C LYS A 171 -7.86 16.01 31.57
N SER A 172 -8.07 14.70 31.49
CA SER A 172 -9.04 14.00 32.35
C SER A 172 -8.66 14.04 33.83
N LYS A 173 -7.36 13.97 34.17
CA LYS A 173 -6.89 14.10 35.55
C LYS A 173 -7.18 15.49 36.13
N ILE A 174 -6.83 16.55 35.38
CA ILE A 174 -7.07 17.95 35.78
C ILE A 174 -8.57 18.22 35.97
N LEU A 175 -9.44 17.66 35.13
CA LEU A 175 -10.89 17.85 35.25
C LEU A 175 -11.49 17.13 36.46
N ARG A 176 -10.90 16.01 36.91
CA ARG A 176 -11.31 15.33 38.14
C ARG A 176 -10.90 16.14 39.37
N GLU A 177 -9.65 16.63 39.40
CA GLU A 177 -9.13 17.46 40.50
C GLU A 177 -9.81 18.83 40.64
N LYS A 178 -10.54 19.31 39.62
CA LYS A 178 -11.34 20.55 39.68
C LYS A 178 -12.79 20.35 40.12
N ASN A 179 -13.28 19.11 40.11
CA ASN A 179 -14.65 18.77 40.47
C ASN A 179 -14.77 18.14 41.86
N ASP A 180 -13.63 17.89 42.53
CA ASP A 180 -13.49 17.56 43.95
C ASP A 180 -13.13 18.82 44.76
#